data_AF-A0A498STC3-F1
#
_entry.id   AF-A0A498STC3-F1
#
_cell.length_a   1.000
_cell.length_b   1.000
_cell.length_c   1.000
_cell.angle_alpha   90.00
_cell.angle_beta   90.00
_cell.angle_gamma   90.00
#
_symmetry.space_group_name_H-M   'P 1'
#
loop_
_entity.id
_entity.type
_entity.pdbx_description
1 polymer ?
#
loop_
_entity_poly.entity_id
_entity_poly.type
_entity_poly.pdbx_seq_one_letter_code
_entity_poly.pdbx_strand_id
1 'polypeptide(L)'
;MNGGCLSPASRIRIAADVHRHSTSDDDSGCVLEEYSWVPSGIKPDMVHMYFACLPEDKIPYVNSTGEEWRARQLHYQLPPQDSDVGYCGKLSSKEIRELVQFEMGRKRECLGRGIIGQLPYDNKRRHCHQCKGSLYEGNLVISAERFGHDVHWHPQCFVCTECSNLLVDLIYFKHGADVYCGRHHAEQIKPRYTLVAITPPPL
;
A
#
# COMPACT_ATOMS: atom_id res chain seq x y z
N MET A 1 -22.65 6.49 28.15
CA MET A 1 -21.75 5.33 28.08
C MET A 1 -20.64 5.68 27.10
N ASN A 2 -19.52 6.20 27.60
CA ASN A 2 -18.40 6.68 26.79
C ASN A 2 -17.51 5.50 26.37
N GLY A 3 -17.53 5.15 25.08
CA GLY A 3 -16.50 4.32 24.46
C GLY A 3 -15.32 5.20 24.05
N GLY A 4 -14.28 5.25 24.87
CA GLY A 4 -13.08 6.05 24.60
C GLY A 4 -12.20 5.39 23.54
N CYS A 5 -12.15 5.94 22.33
CA CYS A 5 -11.11 5.64 21.36
C CYS A 5 -9.84 6.46 21.68
N LEU A 6 -8.74 5.79 22.01
CA LEU A 6 -7.45 6.43 22.26
C LEU A 6 -6.86 7.01 20.96
N SER A 7 -6.26 8.21 21.02
CA SER A 7 -5.62 8.84 19.87
C SER A 7 -4.38 8.05 19.40
N PRO A 8 -3.99 8.14 18.12
CA PRO A 8 -2.80 7.46 17.59
C PRO A 8 -1.51 7.76 18.38
N ALA A 9 -1.32 9.02 18.81
CA ALA A 9 -0.19 9.41 19.66
C ALA A 9 -0.23 8.77 21.06
N SER A 10 -1.41 8.42 21.56
CA SER A 10 -1.58 7.72 22.84
C SER A 10 -1.30 6.22 22.69
N ARG A 11 -1.66 5.62 21.54
CA ARG A 11 -1.29 4.24 21.21
C ARG A 11 0.22 4.06 21.06
N ILE A 12 0.90 5.02 20.42
CA ILE A 12 2.36 5.04 20.27
C ILE A 12 3.06 5.13 21.65
N ARG A 13 2.55 5.96 22.56
CA ARG A 13 3.11 6.06 23.93
C ARG A 13 2.88 4.80 24.75
N ILE A 14 1.71 4.18 24.67
CA ILE A 14 1.45 2.92 25.37
C ILE A 14 2.38 1.81 24.86
N ALA A 15 2.60 1.72 23.54
CA ALA A 15 3.56 0.77 22.97
C ALA A 15 5.00 1.05 23.44
N ALA A 16 5.39 2.31 23.59
CA ALA A 16 6.69 2.70 24.12
C ALA A 16 6.86 2.43 25.63
N ASP A 17 5.78 2.54 26.41
CA ASP A 17 5.80 2.31 27.86
C ASP A 17 5.76 0.83 28.24
N VAL A 18 5.14 -0.04 27.42
CA VAL A 18 5.24 -1.51 27.57
C VAL A 18 6.70 -1.98 27.43
N HIS A 19 7.52 -1.25 26.67
CA HIS A 19 8.94 -1.53 26.49
C HIS A 19 9.83 -1.05 27.65
N ARG A 20 9.30 -0.32 28.64
CA ARG A 20 10.09 0.22 29.76
C ARG A 20 10.08 -0.62 31.03
N HIS A 21 9.25 -1.67 31.11
CA HIS A 21 9.11 -2.49 32.33
C HIS A 21 9.45 -3.98 32.20
N SER A 22 10.06 -4.42 31.10
CA SER A 22 10.52 -5.81 30.97
C SER A 22 12.02 -5.85 30.66
N THR A 23 12.84 -5.66 31.69
CA THR A 23 14.21 -6.18 31.70
C THR A 23 14.13 -7.66 32.05
N SER A 24 13.89 -8.50 31.05
CA SER A 24 14.29 -9.90 31.10
C SER A 24 14.75 -10.30 29.71
N ASP A 25 16.06 -10.41 29.57
CA ASP A 25 16.75 -10.93 28.40
C ASP A 25 16.25 -12.35 28.09
N ASP A 26 15.76 -12.54 26.86
CA ASP A 26 15.82 -13.74 25.99
C ASP A 26 14.55 -13.91 25.14
N ASP A 27 14.24 -12.90 24.32
CA ASP A 27 13.31 -13.09 23.19
C ASP A 27 14.03 -12.67 21.91
N SER A 28 14.84 -13.60 21.38
CA SER A 28 15.39 -13.52 20.02
C SER A 28 14.32 -13.86 18.97
N GLY A 29 13.06 -13.47 19.22
CA GLY A 29 12.01 -13.46 18.21
C GLY A 29 12.43 -12.50 17.10
N CYS A 30 12.75 -13.06 15.93
CA CYS A 30 13.00 -12.25 14.76
C CYS A 30 11.72 -11.43 14.51
N VAL A 31 11.77 -10.10 14.62
CA VAL A 31 10.65 -9.18 14.30
C VAL A 31 10.00 -9.46 12.93
N LEU A 32 10.71 -10.16 12.04
CA LEU A 32 10.22 -10.58 10.73
C LEU A 32 9.34 -11.84 10.75
N GLU A 33 9.38 -12.66 11.80
CA GLU A 33 8.65 -13.94 11.87
C GLU A 33 7.15 -13.78 12.18
N GLU A 34 6.73 -12.63 12.71
CA GLU A 34 5.32 -12.39 13.02
C GLU A 34 4.49 -11.91 11.81
N TYR A 35 5.12 -11.41 10.75
CA TYR A 35 4.44 -10.89 9.56
C TYR A 35 4.58 -11.81 8.35
N SER A 36 3.47 -12.12 7.69
CA SER A 36 3.45 -12.80 6.38
C SER A 36 4.04 -11.95 5.25
N TRP A 37 4.20 -10.65 5.47
CA TRP A 37 4.82 -9.71 4.52
C TRP A 37 5.33 -8.46 5.21
N VAL A 38 6.49 -7.98 4.77
CA VAL A 38 7.05 -6.68 5.17
C VAL A 38 7.35 -5.81 3.94
N PRO A 39 7.16 -4.48 4.02
CA PRO A 39 7.55 -3.57 2.94
C PRO A 39 9.05 -3.69 2.60
N SER A 40 9.39 -3.73 1.31
CA SER A 40 10.80 -3.77 0.89
C SER A 40 11.51 -2.46 1.18
N GLY A 41 12.74 -2.52 1.69
CA GLY A 41 13.61 -1.36 1.89
C GLY A 41 13.31 -0.54 3.14
N ILE A 42 12.33 -0.94 3.96
CA ILE A 42 12.15 -0.40 5.30
C ILE A 42 13.23 -0.95 6.23
N LYS A 43 13.70 -0.14 7.18
CA LYS A 43 14.61 -0.63 8.22
C LYS A 43 13.86 -1.52 9.21
N PRO A 44 14.47 -2.60 9.75
CA PRO A 44 13.80 -3.53 10.65
C PRO A 44 13.15 -2.87 11.88
N ASP A 45 13.80 -1.87 12.46
CA ASP A 45 13.33 -1.10 13.62
C ASP A 45 12.08 -0.26 13.32
N MET A 46 11.79 0.02 12.05
CA MET A 46 10.63 0.80 11.63
C MET A 46 9.41 -0.05 11.24
N VAL A 47 9.56 -1.39 11.16
CA VAL A 47 8.49 -2.30 10.69
C VAL A 47 7.24 -2.21 11.57
N HIS A 48 7.39 -2.42 12.88
CA HIS A 48 6.27 -2.30 13.82
C HIS A 48 5.66 -0.90 13.82
N MET A 49 6.50 0.14 13.74
CA MET A 49 6.02 1.53 13.70
C MET A 49 5.12 1.79 12.49
N TYR A 50 5.48 1.22 11.33
CA TYR A 50 4.67 1.31 10.12
C TYR A 50 3.33 0.60 10.29
N PHE A 51 3.35 -0.66 10.72
CA PHE A 51 2.11 -1.43 10.89
C PHE A 51 1.19 -0.86 11.98
N ALA A 52 1.75 -0.28 13.04
CA ALA A 52 0.98 0.42 14.08
C ALA A 52 0.22 1.67 13.57
N CYS A 53 0.58 2.19 12.38
CA CYS A 53 -0.16 3.26 11.72
C CYS A 53 -1.37 2.76 10.92
N LEU A 54 -1.52 1.44 10.71
CA LEU A 54 -2.59 0.85 9.91
C LEU A 54 -3.73 0.33 10.79
N PRO A 55 -4.94 0.12 10.21
CA PRO A 55 -6.01 -0.61 10.87
C PRO A 55 -5.57 -2.05 11.21
N GLU A 56 -5.93 -2.51 12.40
CA GLU A 56 -5.51 -3.82 12.94
C GLU A 56 -5.92 -4.99 12.04
N ASP A 57 -7.12 -4.92 11.44
CA ASP A 57 -7.66 -5.90 10.50
C ASP A 57 -6.95 -5.94 9.14
N LYS A 58 -5.95 -5.06 8.93
CA LYS A 58 -5.16 -4.96 7.70
C LYS A 58 -3.67 -5.19 7.93
N ILE A 59 -3.26 -5.48 9.16
CA ILE A 59 -1.87 -5.82 9.48
C ILE A 59 -1.63 -7.31 9.15
N PRO A 60 -0.65 -7.66 8.31
CA PRO A 60 -0.53 -8.99 7.74
C PRO A 60 0.22 -9.96 8.67
N TYR A 61 -0.24 -10.10 9.92
CA TYR A 61 0.29 -11.14 10.81
C TYR A 61 0.09 -12.53 10.20
N VAL A 62 1.02 -13.44 10.44
CA VAL A 62 0.92 -14.83 9.94
C VAL A 62 -0.37 -15.48 10.47
N ASN A 63 -1.14 -16.11 9.58
CA ASN A 63 -2.45 -16.73 9.82
C ASN A 63 -3.53 -15.76 10.36
N SER A 64 -3.49 -14.49 9.97
CA SER A 64 -4.46 -13.48 10.43
C SER A 64 -5.43 -13.01 9.34
N THR A 65 -6.50 -12.32 9.76
CA THR A 65 -7.44 -11.63 8.87
C THR A 65 -6.77 -10.58 7.99
N GLY A 66 -5.69 -9.96 8.46
CA GLY A 66 -4.92 -8.99 7.69
C GLY A 66 -4.07 -9.63 6.60
N GLU A 67 -3.56 -10.86 6.81
CA GLU A 67 -2.91 -11.64 5.76
C GLU A 67 -3.90 -12.01 4.66
N GLU A 68 -5.08 -12.54 5.04
CA GLU A 68 -6.15 -12.84 4.10
C GLU A 68 -6.65 -11.59 3.36
N TRP A 69 -6.75 -10.46 4.07
CA TRP A 69 -7.09 -9.17 3.47
C TRP A 69 -6.05 -8.77 2.43
N ARG A 70 -4.75 -8.87 2.76
CA ARG A 70 -3.66 -8.56 1.84
C ARG A 70 -3.70 -9.45 0.59
N ALA A 71 -3.90 -10.77 0.75
CA ALA A 71 -4.02 -11.70 -0.37
C ALA A 71 -5.20 -11.35 -1.29
N ARG A 72 -6.37 -11.03 -0.72
CA ARG A 72 -7.54 -10.55 -1.49
C ARG A 72 -7.26 -9.24 -2.21
N GLN A 73 -6.58 -8.29 -1.55
CA GLN A 73 -6.23 -7.02 -2.18
C GLN A 73 -5.21 -7.18 -3.30
N LEU A 74 -4.22 -8.08 -3.19
CA LEU A 74 -3.30 -8.38 -4.29
C LEU A 74 -4.08 -8.83 -5.53
N HIS A 75 -4.98 -9.81 -5.38
CA HIS A 75 -5.79 -10.30 -6.49
C HIS A 75 -6.74 -9.23 -7.05
N TYR A 76 -7.35 -8.42 -6.19
CA TYR A 76 -8.29 -7.38 -6.61
C TYR A 76 -7.60 -6.21 -7.31
N GLN A 77 -6.54 -5.67 -6.70
CA GLN A 77 -5.83 -4.47 -7.14
C GLN A 77 -4.86 -4.75 -8.27
N LEU A 78 -4.30 -5.96 -8.35
CA LEU A 78 -3.34 -6.40 -9.38
C LEU A 78 -3.80 -7.71 -10.02
N PRO A 79 -4.94 -7.73 -10.74
CA PRO A 79 -5.43 -8.96 -11.37
C PRO A 79 -4.39 -9.50 -12.35
N PRO A 80 -4.01 -10.79 -12.27
CA PRO A 80 -2.95 -11.33 -13.11
C PRO A 80 -3.27 -11.24 -14.61
N GLN A 81 -4.56 -11.28 -14.98
CA GLN A 81 -5.05 -11.12 -16.35
C GLN A 81 -4.70 -9.75 -16.97
N ASP A 82 -4.50 -8.73 -16.14
CA ASP A 82 -4.15 -7.38 -16.61
C ASP A 82 -2.65 -7.27 -16.95
N SER A 83 -1.86 -8.34 -16.76
CA SER A 83 -0.41 -8.33 -16.93
C SER A 83 0.18 -9.61 -17.56
N ASP A 84 -0.54 -10.73 -17.55
CA ASP A 84 -0.04 -11.99 -18.08
C ASP A 84 -1.12 -12.71 -18.91
N VAL A 85 -0.75 -12.97 -20.18
CA VAL A 85 -1.56 -13.66 -21.18
C VAL A 85 -1.92 -15.08 -20.73
N GLY A 86 -1.06 -15.74 -19.94
CA GLY A 86 -1.28 -17.10 -19.44
C GLY A 86 -2.47 -17.22 -18.49
N TYR A 87 -2.90 -16.11 -17.88
CA TYR A 87 -4.09 -16.07 -17.03
C TYR A 87 -5.35 -15.61 -17.77
N CYS A 88 -5.21 -15.24 -19.04
CA CYS A 88 -6.32 -14.83 -19.88
C CYS A 88 -7.00 -16.05 -20.55
N GLY A 89 -8.25 -15.88 -20.97
CA GLY A 89 -8.93 -16.82 -21.85
C GLY A 89 -8.30 -16.85 -23.26
N LYS A 90 -9.04 -17.41 -24.23
CA LYS A 90 -8.58 -17.40 -25.64
C LYS A 90 -8.52 -15.97 -26.19
N LEU A 91 -7.35 -15.38 -26.18
CA LEU A 91 -7.06 -14.09 -26.81
C LEU A 91 -6.59 -14.26 -28.25
N SER A 92 -7.01 -13.36 -29.13
CA SER A 92 -6.46 -13.25 -30.48
C SER A 92 -5.03 -12.70 -30.45
N SER A 93 -4.24 -12.94 -31.52
CA SER A 93 -2.89 -12.38 -31.62
C SER A 93 -2.85 -10.85 -31.56
N LYS A 94 -3.94 -10.18 -31.93
CA LYS A 94 -4.07 -8.72 -31.80
C LYS A 94 -4.21 -8.32 -30.34
N GLU A 95 -5.11 -8.96 -29.59
CA GLU A 95 -5.34 -8.68 -28.16
C GLU A 95 -4.09 -8.98 -27.32
N ILE A 96 -3.36 -10.06 -27.64
CA ILE A 96 -2.08 -10.37 -26.98
C ILE A 96 -1.08 -9.21 -27.16
N ARG A 97 -0.91 -8.70 -28.38
CA ARG A 97 -0.01 -7.57 -28.64
C ARG A 97 -0.45 -6.30 -27.91
N GLU A 98 -1.76 -6.02 -27.91
CA GLU A 98 -2.30 -4.86 -27.20
C GLU A 98 -2.10 -4.96 -25.68
N LEU A 99 -2.32 -6.13 -25.08
CA LEU A 99 -2.10 -6.36 -23.65
C LEU A 99 -0.63 -6.15 -23.27
N VAL A 100 0.30 -6.72 -24.03
CA VAL A 100 1.74 -6.56 -23.79
C VAL A 100 2.15 -5.10 -23.89
N GLN A 101 1.73 -4.38 -24.94
CA GLN A 101 2.04 -2.96 -25.10
C GLN A 101 1.45 -2.11 -23.98
N PHE A 102 0.21 -2.40 -23.58
CA PHE A 102 -0.47 -1.71 -22.50
C PHE A 102 0.24 -1.90 -21.16
N GLU A 103 0.59 -3.14 -20.81
CA GLU A 103 1.28 -3.46 -19.56
C GLU A 103 2.67 -2.81 -19.52
N MET A 104 3.45 -2.91 -20.60
CA MET A 104 4.76 -2.27 -20.71
C MET A 104 4.68 -0.75 -20.53
N GLY A 105 3.72 -0.09 -21.19
CA GLY A 105 3.50 1.35 -21.05
C GLY A 105 3.18 1.74 -19.61
N ARG A 106 2.24 1.02 -18.98
CA ARG A 106 1.86 1.27 -17.58
C ARG A 106 3.01 1.06 -16.60
N LYS A 107 3.79 -0.01 -16.76
CA LYS A 107 4.97 -0.28 -15.92
C LYS A 107 6.00 0.83 -16.03
N ARG A 108 6.25 1.32 -17.25
CA ARG A 108 7.24 2.37 -17.51
C ARG A 108 6.80 3.73 -16.96
N GLU A 109 5.56 4.12 -17.22
CA GLU A 109 5.12 5.52 -17.08
C GLU A 109 4.32 5.77 -15.80
N CYS A 110 3.57 4.77 -15.31
CA CYS A 110 2.59 4.98 -14.26
C CYS A 110 2.92 4.23 -12.97
N LEU A 111 3.45 3.00 -13.06
CA LEU A 111 3.71 2.12 -11.93
C LEU A 111 4.85 2.66 -11.05
N GLY A 112 4.60 2.77 -9.75
CA GLY A 112 5.63 3.01 -8.76
C GLY A 112 5.35 2.23 -7.47
N ARG A 113 6.30 2.35 -6.54
CA ARG A 113 6.17 1.81 -5.19
C ARG A 113 6.38 2.92 -4.17
N GLY A 114 5.52 3.00 -3.17
CA GLY A 114 5.67 3.90 -2.05
C GLY A 114 6.90 3.53 -1.23
N ILE A 115 7.64 4.54 -0.79
CA ILE A 115 8.84 4.39 0.03
C ILE A 115 8.49 4.88 1.43
N ILE A 116 8.70 4.03 2.43
CA ILE A 116 8.50 4.39 3.83
C ILE A 116 9.75 5.11 4.32
N GLY A 117 9.56 6.27 4.95
CA GLY A 117 10.62 7.03 5.58
C GLY A 117 10.09 7.83 6.76
N GLN A 118 11.00 8.52 7.46
CA GLN A 118 10.62 9.53 8.45
C GLN A 118 10.71 10.91 7.82
N LEU A 119 9.77 11.79 8.19
CA LEU A 119 9.82 13.18 7.76
C LEU A 119 11.05 13.86 8.38
N PRO A 120 11.88 14.58 7.61
CA PRO A 120 13.09 15.22 8.13
C PRO A 120 12.75 16.37 9.10
N TYR A 121 13.68 16.65 10.02
CA TYR A 121 13.63 17.80 10.91
C TYR A 121 14.25 19.02 10.23
N ASP A 122 13.46 19.76 9.46
CA ASP A 122 13.89 20.91 8.67
C ASP A 122 12.99 22.15 8.83
N ASN A 123 12.11 22.12 9.83
CA ASN A 123 11.08 23.09 10.16
C ASN A 123 10.13 23.42 9.00
N LYS A 124 10.05 22.59 7.97
CA LYS A 124 9.12 22.81 6.85
C LYS A 124 7.75 22.25 7.18
N ARG A 125 6.74 23.09 6.99
CA ARG A 125 5.33 22.67 7.07
C ARG A 125 4.97 21.86 5.83
N ARG A 126 4.55 20.62 6.06
CA ARG A 126 4.09 19.69 5.03
C ARG A 126 2.69 19.19 5.35
N HIS A 127 1.94 18.86 4.31
CA HIS A 127 0.59 18.34 4.42
C HIS A 127 0.48 17.03 3.67
N CYS A 128 -0.32 16.11 4.18
CA CYS A 128 -0.59 14.85 3.51
C CYS A 128 -1.32 15.12 2.19
N HIS A 129 -0.84 14.49 1.12
CA HIS A 129 -1.43 14.64 -0.21
C HIS A 129 -2.89 14.19 -0.27
N GLN A 130 -3.29 13.15 0.47
CA GLN A 130 -4.66 12.62 0.48
C GLN A 130 -5.60 13.43 1.39
N CYS A 131 -5.35 13.46 2.71
CA CYS A 131 -6.28 14.03 3.68
C CYS A 131 -6.10 15.52 3.91
N LYS A 132 -5.03 16.12 3.34
CA LYS A 132 -4.61 17.52 3.53
C LYS A 132 -4.26 17.91 4.98
N GLY A 133 -4.29 16.96 5.91
CA GLY A 133 -3.85 17.15 7.30
C GLY A 133 -2.34 17.34 7.41
N SER A 134 -1.89 17.97 8.50
CA SER A 134 -0.48 18.24 8.74
C SER A 134 0.35 16.96 8.94
N LEU A 135 1.59 17.01 8.45
CA LEU A 135 2.63 16.02 8.70
C LEU A 135 3.63 16.61 9.70
N TYR A 136 4.07 15.80 10.64
CA TYR A 136 5.01 16.22 11.69
C TYR A 136 6.37 15.55 11.48
N GLU A 137 7.42 16.26 11.84
CA GLU A 137 8.80 15.80 11.74
C GLU A 137 9.03 14.54 12.58
N GLY A 138 9.88 13.64 12.11
CA GLY A 138 10.15 12.35 12.75
C GLY A 138 9.04 11.30 12.56
N ASN A 139 7.82 11.68 12.20
CA ASN A 139 6.76 10.71 11.93
C ASN A 139 6.98 9.97 10.62
N LEU A 140 6.48 8.74 10.58
CA LEU A 140 6.48 7.95 9.35
C LEU A 140 5.61 8.60 8.29
N VAL A 141 6.15 8.60 7.07
CA VAL A 141 5.47 9.04 5.86
C VAL A 141 5.75 8.06 4.73
N ILE A 142 4.85 8.03 3.77
CA ILE A 142 5.08 7.39 2.48
C ILE A 142 5.41 8.49 1.47
N SER A 143 6.50 8.30 0.74
CA SER A 143 6.87 9.13 -0.42
C SER A 143 6.69 8.32 -1.70
N ALA A 144 6.38 9.00 -2.79
CA ALA A 144 6.18 8.37 -4.09
C ALA A 144 7.00 9.12 -5.15
N GLU A 145 8.07 8.49 -5.65
CA GLU A 145 9.07 9.13 -6.52
C GLU A 145 8.46 9.89 -7.71
N ARG A 146 7.40 9.34 -8.32
CA ARG A 146 6.72 9.95 -9.48
C ARG A 146 5.92 11.22 -9.17
N PHE A 147 5.81 11.60 -7.90
CA PHE A 147 5.14 12.83 -7.46
C PHE A 147 6.13 13.92 -7.03
N GLY A 148 7.43 13.63 -7.04
CA GLY A 148 8.46 14.54 -6.55
C GLY A 148 8.75 14.36 -5.05
N HIS A 149 9.83 14.97 -4.60
CA HIS A 149 10.41 14.71 -3.27
C HIS A 149 9.64 15.33 -2.10
N ASP A 150 8.81 16.35 -2.36
CA ASP A 150 8.05 17.07 -1.32
C ASP A 150 6.60 16.60 -1.17
N VAL A 151 6.20 15.53 -1.87
CA VAL A 151 4.85 14.96 -1.78
C VAL A 151 4.86 13.72 -0.89
N HIS A 152 4.03 13.77 0.15
CA HIS A 152 4.00 12.75 1.20
C HIS A 152 2.57 12.37 1.59
N TRP A 153 2.42 11.14 2.08
CA TRP A 153 1.19 10.63 2.65
C TRP A 153 1.43 10.14 4.08
N HIS A 154 0.42 10.25 4.95
CA HIS A 154 0.40 9.38 6.13
C HIS A 154 0.32 7.91 5.68
N PRO A 155 0.86 6.95 6.44
CA PRO A 155 0.77 5.52 6.10
C PRO A 155 -0.65 5.06 5.77
N GLN A 156 -1.63 5.40 6.62
CA GLN A 156 -3.05 5.07 6.43
C GLN A 156 -3.73 5.84 5.28
N CYS A 157 -3.10 6.89 4.77
CA CYS A 157 -3.65 7.76 3.73
C CYS A 157 -3.15 7.40 2.33
N PHE A 158 -2.24 6.44 2.19
CA PHE A 158 -1.77 5.95 0.91
C PHE A 158 -2.75 4.93 0.31
N VAL A 159 -3.88 5.47 -0.13
CA VAL A 159 -5.05 4.72 -0.61
C VAL A 159 -5.30 5.02 -2.08
N CYS A 160 -5.98 4.10 -2.78
CA CYS A 160 -6.46 4.35 -4.13
C CYS A 160 -7.55 5.44 -4.12
N THR A 161 -7.45 6.39 -5.06
CA THR A 161 -8.41 7.50 -5.18
C THR A 161 -9.85 7.04 -5.45
N GLU A 162 -10.06 5.97 -6.22
CA GLU A 162 -11.42 5.46 -6.53
C GLU A 162 -12.04 4.66 -5.39
N CYS A 163 -11.37 3.61 -4.90
CA CYS A 163 -11.96 2.70 -3.91
C CYS A 163 -11.59 2.99 -2.47
N SER A 164 -10.73 3.97 -2.21
CA SER A 164 -10.25 4.33 -0.86
C SER A 164 -9.61 3.18 -0.06
N ASN A 165 -9.26 2.06 -0.70
CA ASN A 165 -8.51 0.97 -0.09
C ASN A 165 -7.01 1.31 -0.07
N LEU A 166 -6.32 0.86 0.99
CA LEU A 166 -4.85 0.94 1.07
C LEU A 166 -4.23 0.28 -0.16
N LEU A 167 -3.24 0.95 -0.74
CA LEU A 167 -2.53 0.44 -1.91
C LEU A 167 -1.68 -0.74 -1.50
N VAL A 168 -2.07 -1.93 -1.98
CA VAL A 168 -1.47 -3.19 -1.54
C VAL A 168 0.01 -3.21 -1.89
N ASP A 169 0.84 -3.63 -0.93
CA ASP A 169 2.29 -3.66 -1.02
C ASP A 169 2.95 -2.30 -1.34
N LEU A 170 2.23 -1.19 -1.12
CA LEU A 170 2.59 0.17 -1.51
C LEU A 170 2.70 0.34 -3.03
N ILE A 171 2.15 -0.58 -3.82
CA ILE A 171 2.15 -0.52 -5.28
C ILE A 171 1.08 0.46 -5.72
N TYR A 172 1.47 1.45 -6.51
CA TYR A 172 0.57 2.48 -7.03
C TYR A 172 0.76 2.69 -8.53
N PHE A 173 -0.29 3.20 -9.17
CA PHE A 173 -0.23 3.73 -10.52
C PHE A 173 -0.61 5.20 -10.47
N LYS A 174 0.28 6.05 -10.99
CA LYS A 174 0.03 7.49 -11.10
C LYS A 174 -0.81 7.78 -12.35
N HIS A 175 -1.87 8.56 -12.17
CA HIS A 175 -2.59 9.20 -13.26
C HIS A 175 -2.90 10.64 -12.88
N GLY A 176 -2.50 11.60 -13.70
CA GLY A 176 -2.59 13.02 -13.33
C GLY A 176 -1.84 13.34 -12.04
N ALA A 177 -2.54 13.89 -11.05
CA ALA A 177 -2.02 14.25 -9.73
C ALA A 177 -2.37 13.23 -8.64
N ASP A 178 -2.91 12.07 -9.02
CA ASP A 178 -3.54 11.13 -8.09
C ASP A 178 -2.94 9.71 -8.19
N VAL A 179 -3.11 8.95 -7.10
CA VAL A 179 -2.68 7.56 -6.98
C VAL A 179 -3.86 6.60 -7.13
N TYR A 180 -3.63 5.52 -7.87
CA TYR A 180 -4.63 4.49 -8.16
C TYR A 180 -4.05 3.10 -7.94
N CYS A 181 -4.93 2.15 -7.61
CA CYS A 181 -4.56 0.73 -7.67
C CYS A 181 -4.48 0.28 -9.14
N GLY A 182 -3.87 -0.89 -9.38
CA GLY A 182 -3.70 -1.40 -10.74
C GLY A 182 -5.01 -1.58 -11.49
N ARG A 183 -6.05 -2.09 -10.83
CA ARG A 183 -7.40 -2.25 -11.41
C ARG A 183 -7.99 -0.92 -11.88
N HIS A 184 -8.16 0.06 -10.98
CA HIS A 184 -8.84 1.32 -11.33
C HIS A 184 -8.04 2.15 -12.34
N HIS A 185 -6.70 2.12 -12.28
CA HIS A 185 -5.88 2.74 -13.32
C HIS A 185 -6.09 2.07 -14.69
N ALA A 186 -6.23 0.74 -14.72
CA ALA A 186 -6.48 0.02 -15.98
C ALA A 186 -7.82 0.45 -16.59
N GLU A 187 -8.86 0.52 -15.75
CA GLU A 187 -10.22 0.88 -16.14
C GLU A 187 -10.33 2.31 -16.71
N GLN A 188 -9.48 3.25 -16.26
CA GLN A 188 -9.42 4.60 -16.81
C GLN A 188 -8.85 4.66 -18.24
N ILE A 189 -7.92 3.77 -18.61
CA ILE A 189 -7.26 3.82 -19.92
C ILE A 189 -7.96 2.90 -20.92
N LYS A 190 -8.31 1.68 -20.48
CA LYS A 190 -9.07 0.71 -21.28
C LYS A 190 -10.22 0.17 -20.42
N PRO A 191 -11.43 0.73 -20.54
CA PRO A 191 -12.60 0.21 -19.85
C PRO A 191 -12.79 -1.26 -20.22
N ARG A 192 -13.04 -2.11 -19.22
CA ARG A 192 -13.16 -3.57 -19.40
C ARG A 192 -14.24 -3.98 -20.40
N TYR A 193 -15.21 -3.11 -20.68
CA TYR A 193 -16.22 -3.29 -21.72
C TYR A 193 -15.67 -3.27 -23.15
N THR A 194 -14.44 -2.80 -23.35
CA THR A 194 -13.74 -2.80 -24.65
C THR A 194 -12.70 -3.92 -24.77
N LEU A 195 -12.46 -4.67 -23.68
CA LEU A 195 -11.51 -5.78 -23.62
C LEU A 195 -12.24 -7.03 -23.14
N VAL A 196 -12.48 -7.97 -24.05
CA VAL A 196 -13.01 -9.32 -23.76
C VAL A 196 -12.11 -10.08 -22.75
N ALA A 197 -10.91 -9.58 -22.48
CA ALA A 197 -9.88 -10.20 -21.64
C ALA A 197 -10.09 -10.12 -20.11
N ILE A 198 -11.09 -9.39 -19.59
CA ILE A 198 -11.14 -9.06 -18.15
C ILE A 198 -12.47 -9.38 -17.47
N THR A 199 -13.37 -10.12 -18.14
CA THR A 199 -14.49 -10.77 -17.45
C THR A 199 -13.93 -11.98 -16.69
N PRO A 200 -14.18 -12.11 -15.37
CA PRO A 200 -13.90 -13.38 -14.69
C PRO A 200 -14.64 -14.51 -15.44
N PRO A 201 -14.06 -15.73 -15.54
CA PRO A 201 -14.83 -16.85 -16.05
C PRO A 201 -16.13 -16.96 -15.23
N PRO A 202 -17.29 -17.24 -15.85
CA PRO A 202 -18.49 -17.52 -15.09
C PRO A 202 -18.21 -18.70 -14.16
N LEU A 203 -18.66 -18.57 -12.90
CA LEU A 203 -18.56 -19.59 -11.85
C LEU A 203 -19.09 -20.95 -12.33
#